data_AF-A0A1Y1VES2-F1
#
_entry.id   AF-A0A1Y1VES2-F1
#
_cell.length_a   1.000
_cell.length_b   1.000
_cell.length_c   1.000
_cell.angle_alpha   90.00
_cell.angle_beta   90.00
_cell.angle_gamma   90.00
#
_symmetry.space_group_name_H-M   'P 1'
#
loop_
_entity.id
_entity.type
_entity.pdbx_description
1 polymer ?
#
loop_
_entity_poly.entity_id
_entity_poly.type
_entity_poly.pdbx_seq_one_letter_code
_entity_poly.pdbx_strand_id
1 'polypeptide(L)'
;MNIIRYFISLLFIFIIKANCSSYNKLDLQLALLILSAGDHNGNIVKNKNGEYLKININKEGSGIQKDIVDIIPSLAGIKREVNLDEKTKIERINNKFRYLYKKAERLIAYRIGYE
;
A
#
# COMPACT_ATOMS: atom_id res chain seq x y z
N MET A 1 -6.91 21.81 -44.50
CA MET A 1 -6.45 20.48 -44.02
C MET A 1 -5.50 20.52 -42.82
N ASN A 2 -5.02 21.70 -42.37
CA ASN A 2 -4.08 21.80 -41.25
C ASN A 2 -4.76 21.98 -39.87
N ILE A 3 -5.92 22.64 -39.80
CA ILE A 3 -6.63 22.91 -38.53
C ILE A 3 -7.11 21.61 -37.85
N ILE A 4 -7.65 20.66 -38.63
CA ILE A 4 -8.07 19.35 -38.10
C ILE A 4 -6.87 18.57 -37.55
N ARG A 5 -5.71 18.65 -38.21
CA ARG A 5 -4.45 18.06 -37.69
C ARG A 5 -4.02 18.68 -36.37
N TYR A 6 -4.10 20.00 -36.23
CA TYR A 6 -3.80 20.66 -34.95
C TYR A 6 -4.78 20.26 -33.85
N PHE A 7 -6.07 20.12 -34.18
CA PHE A 7 -7.10 19.70 -33.23
C PHE A 7 -6.86 18.27 -32.73
N ILE A 8 -6.53 17.35 -33.64
CA ILE A 8 -6.18 15.96 -33.30
C ILE A 8 -4.90 15.92 -32.44
N SER A 9 -3.87 16.69 -32.79
CA SER A 9 -2.65 16.79 -31.98
C SER A 9 -2.91 17.37 -30.58
N LEU A 10 -3.77 18.38 -30.45
CA LEU A 10 -4.18 18.94 -29.17
C LEU A 10 -4.97 17.92 -28.33
N LEU A 11 -5.84 17.14 -28.97
CA LEU A 11 -6.58 16.06 -28.33
C LEU A 11 -5.64 14.96 -27.83
N PHE A 12 -4.65 14.57 -28.63
CA PHE A 12 -3.61 13.62 -28.22
C PHE A 12 -2.75 14.16 -27.08
N ILE A 13 -2.37 15.45 -27.09
CA ILE A 13 -1.66 16.09 -25.97
C ILE A 13 -2.54 16.09 -24.71
N PHE A 14 -3.84 16.32 -24.82
CA PHE A 14 -4.78 16.24 -23.69
C PHE A 14 -4.94 14.81 -23.15
N ILE A 15 -5.05 13.81 -24.02
CA ILE A 15 -5.14 12.39 -23.64
C ILE A 15 -3.82 11.92 -23.01
N ILE A 16 -2.68 12.33 -23.57
CA ILE A 16 -1.36 12.08 -22.98
C ILE A 16 -1.26 12.80 -21.64
N LYS A 17 -1.73 14.04 -21.48
CA LYS A 17 -1.71 14.77 -20.20
C LYS A 17 -2.64 14.15 -19.14
N ALA A 18 -3.78 13.56 -19.55
CA ALA A 18 -4.67 12.79 -18.69
C ALA A 18 -4.06 11.43 -18.27
N ASN A 19 -3.29 10.78 -19.16
CA ASN A 19 -2.56 9.54 -18.86
C ASN A 19 -1.14 9.75 -18.29
N CYS A 20 -0.60 10.97 -18.34
CA CYS A 20 0.70 11.38 -17.79
C CYS A 20 0.55 12.17 -16.49
N SER A 21 -0.52 11.92 -15.74
CA SER A 21 -0.41 11.97 -14.28
C SER A 21 0.34 10.71 -13.83
N SER A 22 1.66 10.67 -14.07
CA SER A 22 2.61 9.71 -13.51
C SER A 22 2.76 9.93 -11.99
N TYR A 23 1.67 10.30 -11.31
CA TYR A 23 1.59 10.46 -9.87
C TYR A 23 1.64 9.05 -9.29
N ASN A 24 2.86 8.60 -9.07
CA ASN A 24 3.31 7.68 -8.04
C ASN A 24 2.25 6.68 -7.53
N LYS A 25 1.70 5.81 -8.40
CA LYS A 25 0.71 4.76 -8.06
C LYS A 25 1.12 3.85 -6.90
N LEU A 26 2.38 3.92 -6.48
CA LEU A 26 2.93 3.25 -5.33
C LEU A 26 2.17 3.60 -4.04
N ASP A 27 1.74 4.85 -3.87
CA ASP A 27 0.98 5.27 -2.67
C ASP A 27 -0.38 4.57 -2.60
N LEU A 28 -1.09 4.49 -3.73
CA LEU A 28 -2.36 3.82 -3.88
C LEU A 28 -2.22 2.30 -3.72
N GLN A 29 -1.20 1.70 -4.34
CA GLN A 29 -0.90 0.27 -4.19
C GLN A 29 -0.58 -0.09 -2.74
N LEU A 30 0.21 0.74 -2.06
CA LEU A 30 0.55 0.53 -0.66
C LEU A 30 -0.67 0.73 0.23
N ALA A 31 -1.53 1.72 -0.05
CA ALA A 31 -2.78 1.93 0.67
C ALA A 31 -3.72 0.71 0.53
N LEU A 32 -3.91 0.21 -0.70
CA LEU A 32 -4.72 -0.99 -0.94
C LEU A 32 -4.15 -2.22 -0.24
N LEU A 33 -2.82 -2.40 -0.27
CA LEU A 33 -2.15 -3.48 0.45
C LEU A 33 -2.43 -3.39 1.96
N ILE A 34 -2.26 -2.21 2.57
CA ILE A 34 -2.53 -1.98 3.99
C ILE A 34 -4.00 -2.28 4.32
N LEU A 35 -4.95 -1.78 3.52
CA LEU A 35 -6.38 -2.03 3.72
C LEU A 35 -6.71 -3.51 3.61
N SER A 36 -6.15 -4.22 2.63
CA SER A 36 -6.39 -5.66 2.42
C SER A 36 -5.85 -6.54 3.56
N ALA A 37 -4.88 -6.04 4.32
CA ALA A 37 -4.30 -6.75 5.45
C ALA A 37 -4.91 -6.37 6.80
N GLY A 38 -5.87 -5.43 6.82
CA GLY A 38 -6.53 -4.95 8.02
C GLY A 38 -7.97 -5.47 8.16
N ASP A 39 -8.44 -5.58 9.40
CA ASP A 39 -9.87 -5.74 9.69
C ASP A 39 -10.60 -4.38 9.66
N HIS A 40 -11.92 -4.39 9.86
CA HIS A 40 -12.74 -3.18 9.91
C HIS A 40 -12.36 -2.20 11.05
N ASN A 41 -11.58 -2.64 12.04
CA ASN A 41 -11.07 -1.83 13.14
C ASN A 41 -9.62 -1.34 12.89
N GLY A 42 -9.04 -1.66 11.73
CA GLY A 42 -7.67 -1.36 11.37
C GLY A 42 -6.63 -2.19 12.15
N ASN A 43 -6.99 -3.35 12.69
CA ASN A 43 -6.04 -4.32 13.24
C ASN A 43 -5.47 -5.20 12.11
N ILE A 44 -4.22 -5.64 12.24
CA ILE A 44 -3.62 -6.57 11.27
C ILE A 44 -4.34 -7.92 11.37
N VAL A 45 -4.88 -8.41 10.25
CA VAL A 45 -5.53 -9.71 10.17
C VAL A 45 -4.51 -10.82 10.39
N LYS A 46 -4.91 -11.81 11.18
CA LYS A 46 -4.13 -13.02 11.46
C LYS A 46 -4.94 -14.26 11.11
N ASN A 47 -4.27 -15.32 10.73
CA ASN A 47 -4.90 -16.63 10.55
C ASN A 47 -5.28 -17.24 11.92
N LYS A 48 -5.93 -18.40 11.90
CA LYS A 48 -6.33 -19.15 13.11
C LYS A 48 -5.17 -19.52 14.04
N ASN A 49 -3.93 -19.52 13.55
CA ASN A 49 -2.72 -19.80 14.32
C ASN A 49 -2.05 -18.52 14.85
N GLY A 50 -2.66 -17.35 14.65
CA GLY A 50 -2.10 -16.06 15.06
C GLY A 50 -1.01 -15.51 14.14
N GLU A 51 -0.81 -16.09 12.96
CA GLU A 51 0.20 -15.65 12.00
C GLU A 51 -0.35 -14.60 11.04
N TYR A 52 0.50 -13.65 10.65
CA TYR A 52 0.19 -12.64 9.65
C TYR A 52 0.06 -13.21 8.23
N LEU A 53 -0.61 -12.47 7.35
CA LEU A 53 -0.62 -12.75 5.91
C LEU A 53 0.82 -12.80 5.37
N LYS A 54 1.16 -13.88 4.66
CA LYS A 54 2.46 -14.10 4.04
C LYS A 54 2.34 -14.07 2.52
N ILE A 55 3.29 -13.44 1.85
CA ILE A 55 3.38 -13.35 0.39
C ILE A 55 4.70 -13.97 -0.04
N ASN A 56 4.66 -14.80 -1.08
CA ASN A 56 5.86 -15.31 -1.71
C ASN A 56 6.52 -14.19 -2.54
N ILE A 57 7.76 -13.87 -2.23
CA ILE A 57 8.48 -12.75 -2.86
C ILE A 57 9.53 -13.20 -3.87
N ASN A 58 9.75 -14.51 -4.06
CA ASN A 58 10.67 -15.00 -5.08
C ASN A 58 9.93 -15.43 -6.36
N LYS A 59 10.53 -15.09 -7.49
CA LYS A 59 10.08 -15.44 -8.84
C LYS A 59 10.27 -16.94 -9.15
N GLU A 60 11.25 -17.58 -8.50
CA GLU A 60 11.70 -18.95 -8.84
C GLU A 60 11.33 -20.02 -7.79
N GLY A 61 10.24 -19.83 -7.05
CA GLY A 61 9.68 -20.92 -6.22
C GLY A 61 10.51 -21.33 -5.00
N SER A 62 11.56 -20.58 -4.63
CA SER A 62 12.44 -20.89 -3.49
C SER A 62 11.77 -20.76 -2.10
N GLY A 63 10.45 -20.60 -2.03
CA GLY A 63 9.70 -20.56 -0.78
C GLY A 63 9.97 -19.36 0.14
N ILE A 64 10.68 -18.31 -0.32
CA ILE A 64 10.92 -17.13 0.53
C ILE A 64 9.61 -16.36 0.69
N GLN A 65 9.03 -16.49 1.88
CA GLN A 65 7.83 -15.79 2.28
C GLN A 65 8.17 -14.57 3.13
N LYS A 66 7.49 -13.46 2.89
CA LYS A 66 7.50 -12.30 3.78
C LYS A 66 6.10 -12.05 4.29
N ASP A 67 6.00 -11.76 5.59
CA ASP A 67 4.73 -11.34 6.16
C ASP A 67 4.44 -9.86 5.87
N ILE A 68 3.20 -9.41 6.11
CA ILE A 68 2.82 -8.02 5.91
C ILE A 68 3.68 -7.03 6.72
N VAL A 69 4.15 -7.44 7.90
CA VAL A 69 5.02 -6.64 8.78
C VAL A 69 6.41 -6.49 8.15
N ASP A 70 6.90 -7.49 7.43
CA ASP A 70 8.17 -7.45 6.69
C ASP A 70 8.07 -6.65 5.39
N ILE A 71 6.88 -6.60 4.79
CA ILE A 71 6.64 -5.92 3.49
C ILE A 71 6.45 -4.42 3.71
N ILE A 72 5.66 -4.01 4.70
CA ILE A 72 5.40 -2.59 4.97
C ILE A 72 6.65 -1.97 5.63
N PRO A 73 7.39 -1.05 4.98
CA PRO A 73 8.71 -0.64 5.44
C PRO A 73 8.75 -0.09 6.87
N SER A 74 7.74 0.70 7.26
CA SER A 74 7.67 1.26 8.60
C SER A 74 7.38 0.24 9.69
N LEU A 75 6.74 -0.88 9.36
CA LEU A 75 6.53 -1.98 10.32
C LEU A 75 7.78 -2.85 10.40
N ALA A 76 8.42 -3.11 9.26
CA ALA A 76 9.67 -3.85 9.19
C ALA A 76 10.78 -3.16 9.99
N GLY A 77 10.80 -1.83 9.98
CA GLY A 77 11.68 -1.03 10.84
C GLY A 77 11.51 -1.38 12.32
N ILE A 78 10.27 -1.37 12.82
CA ILE A 78 9.96 -1.69 14.23
C ILE A 78 10.34 -3.15 14.56
N LYS A 79 10.02 -4.10 13.67
CA LYS A 79 10.33 -5.53 13.85
C LYS A 79 11.84 -5.79 14.03
N ARG A 80 12.68 -5.03 13.32
CA ARG A 80 14.15 -5.13 13.35
C ARG A 80 14.81 -4.40 14.51
N GLU A 81 14.08 -3.63 15.32
CA GLU A 81 14.67 -2.92 16.46
C GLU A 81 15.23 -3.93 17.47
N VAL A 82 16.53 -3.87 17.76
CA VAL A 82 17.21 -4.89 18.58
C VAL A 82 17.00 -4.66 20.08
N ASN A 83 16.68 -3.43 20.49
CA ASN A 83 16.60 -3.01 21.90
C ASN A 83 15.18 -3.01 22.49
N LEU A 84 14.23 -3.65 21.83
CA LEU A 84 12.84 -3.75 22.31
C LEU A 84 12.47 -5.19 22.60
N ASP A 85 11.77 -5.39 23.72
CA ASP A 85 11.13 -6.67 24.00
C ASP A 85 10.00 -6.96 23.00
N GLU A 86 9.68 -8.24 22.84
CA GLU A 86 8.73 -8.70 21.83
C GLU A 86 7.32 -8.15 22.03
N LYS A 87 6.88 -7.99 23.29
CA LYS A 87 5.55 -7.44 23.59
C LYS A 87 5.46 -5.99 23.15
N THR A 88 6.47 -5.18 23.48
CA THR A 88 6.56 -3.79 23.04
C THR A 88 6.64 -3.68 21.52
N LYS A 89 7.37 -4.57 20.85
CA LYS A 89 7.40 -4.62 19.37
C LYS A 89 6.01 -4.87 18.79
N ILE A 90 5.31 -5.89 19.27
CA ILE A 90 3.96 -6.23 18.81
C ILE A 90 3.01 -5.05 19.02
N GLU A 91 3.05 -4.40 20.18
CA GLU A 91 2.24 -3.22 20.45
C GLU A 91 2.55 -2.07 19.50
N ARG A 92 3.83 -1.74 19.30
CA ARG A 92 4.24 -0.66 18.37
C ARG A 92 3.87 -0.98 16.93
N ILE A 93 4.00 -2.24 16.50
CA ILE A 93 3.57 -2.69 15.16
C ILE A 93 2.06 -2.49 15.00
N ASN A 94 1.25 -2.94 15.96
CA ASN A 94 -0.21 -2.80 15.90
C ASN A 94 -0.64 -1.33 15.89
N ASN A 95 -0.06 -0.50 16.75
CA ASN A 95 -0.35 0.93 16.81
C ASN A 95 0.06 1.63 15.50
N LYS A 96 1.23 1.29 14.96
CA LYS A 96 1.70 1.84 13.68
C LYS A 96 0.80 1.41 12.53
N PHE A 97 0.36 0.15 12.49
CA PHE A 97 -0.52 -0.35 11.44
C PHE A 97 -1.89 0.34 11.49
N ARG A 98 -2.54 0.47 12.66
CA ARG A 98 -3.80 1.21 12.81
C ARG A 98 -3.70 2.64 12.28
N TYR A 99 -2.59 3.32 12.56
CA TYR A 99 -2.31 4.66 12.04
C TYR A 99 -2.21 4.67 10.51
N LEU A 100 -1.49 3.71 9.93
CA LEU A 100 -1.34 3.58 8.48
C LEU A 100 -2.67 3.22 7.81
N TYR A 101 -3.48 2.37 8.42
CA TYR A 101 -4.79 1.95 7.95
C TYR A 101 -5.72 3.17 7.79
N LYS A 102 -5.85 4.01 8.83
CA LYS A 102 -6.64 5.25 8.75
C LYS A 102 -6.13 6.21 7.67
N LYS A 103 -4.82 6.27 7.45
CA LYS A 103 -4.24 7.06 6.34
C LYS A 103 -4.61 6.48 4.98
N ALA A 104 -4.57 5.16 4.85
CA ALA A 104 -4.95 4.47 3.62
C ALA A 104 -6.44 4.69 3.30
N GLU A 105 -7.33 4.58 4.28
CA GLU A 105 -8.77 4.88 4.11
C GLU A 105 -9.00 6.28 3.55
N ARG A 106 -8.38 7.29 4.16
CA ARG A 106 -8.49 8.70 3.71
C ARG A 106 -7.94 8.90 2.30
N LEU A 107 -6.80 8.29 1.99
CA LEU A 107 -6.18 8.38 0.67
C LEU A 107 -7.06 7.74 -0.40
N ILE A 108 -7.63 6.56 -0.12
CA ILE A 108 -8.57 5.91 -1.04
C ILE A 108 -9.81 6.77 -1.22
N ALA A 109 -10.49 7.18 -0.13
CA ALA A 109 -11.71 7.99 -0.18
C ALA A 109 -11.53 9.25 -1.02
N TYR A 110 -10.44 9.99 -0.79
CA TYR A 110 -10.05 11.15 -1.60
C TYR A 110 -9.86 10.80 -3.08
N ARG A 111 -9.22 9.65 -3.38
CA ARG A 111 -8.96 9.23 -4.75
C ARG A 111 -10.21 8.77 -5.50
N ILE A 112 -11.20 8.21 -4.80
CA ILE A 112 -12.46 7.72 -5.37
C ILE A 112 -13.59 8.76 -5.35
N GLY A 113 -13.34 9.97 -4.84
CA GLY A 113 -14.31 11.07 -4.84
C GLY A 113 -15.38 10.99 -3.75
N TYR A 114 -15.13 10.25 -2.67
CA TYR A 114 -15.94 10.27 -1.45
C TYR A 114 -15.26 11.24 -0.48
N GLU A 115 -15.67 12.51 -0.51
CA GLU A 115 -15.28 13.52 0.50
C GLU A 115 -16.08 13.33 1.80
#